data_AF-A0A7V4EP15-F1
#
_entry.id   AF-A0A7V4EP15-F1
#
_cell.length_a   1.000
_cell.length_b   1.000
_cell.length_c   1.000
_cell.angle_alpha   90.00
_cell.angle_beta   90.00
_cell.angle_gamma   90.00
#
_symmetry.space_group_name_H-M   'P 1'
#
loop_
_entity.id
_entity.type
_entity.pdbx_description
1 polymer ?
#
loop_
_entity_poly.entity_id
_entity_poly.type
_entity_poly.pdbx_seq_one_letter_code
_entity_poly.pdbx_strand_id
1 'polypeptide(L)'
;MSTNSGISIGFFSTGITGAFDARTASSNFRKAGAAFKKLAAECGFRTVALESPIYTRRELQSFMELCADERVSAVVLHTASFTSGEIGQELAWHAGQRSLPVLIWGVPERAGGPLPVNNLCCANFMASIFHAQGVPYKWAWGAPGAANVCGAIADTAAAVRGMAALRGAVIGVVGSGRVPGFYGSNFDETAIKSRFGV
;
A
#
# COMPACT_ATOMS: atom_id res chain seq x y z
N MET A 1 22.95 13.28 -13.16
CA MET A 1 22.27 12.04 -13.61
C MET A 1 21.04 11.86 -12.74
N SER A 2 19.84 12.07 -13.29
CA SER A 2 18.59 11.91 -12.55
C SER A 2 18.28 10.42 -12.47
N THR A 3 18.55 9.79 -11.33
CA THR A 3 17.97 8.48 -11.01
C THR A 3 16.50 8.70 -10.64
N ASN A 4 15.68 9.05 -11.63
CA ASN A 4 14.24 8.91 -11.47
C ASN A 4 13.95 7.40 -11.55
N SER A 5 14.25 6.68 -10.47
CA SER A 5 13.77 5.31 -10.25
C SER A 5 12.24 5.42 -10.17
N GLY A 6 11.60 5.32 -11.33
CA GLY A 6 10.16 5.43 -11.47
C GLY A 6 9.50 4.31 -10.68
N ILE A 7 9.06 4.60 -9.47
CA ILE A 7 8.29 3.66 -8.65
C ILE A 7 6.90 3.51 -9.25
N SER A 8 6.32 2.33 -9.07
CA SER A 8 4.92 2.08 -9.38
C SER A 8 4.16 1.67 -8.13
N ILE A 9 2.93 2.16 -7.99
CA ILE A 9 2.05 1.86 -6.86
C ILE A 9 0.76 1.26 -7.40
N GLY A 10 0.42 0.08 -6.88
CA GLY A 10 -0.83 -0.61 -7.15
C GLY A 10 -1.97 0.04 -6.40
N PHE A 11 -3.13 0.20 -7.03
CA PHE A 11 -4.36 0.65 -6.37
C PHE A 11 -5.52 -0.23 -6.78
N PHE A 12 -6.25 -0.73 -5.80
CA PHE A 12 -7.52 -1.37 -6.04
C PHE A 12 -8.52 -0.99 -4.96
N SER A 13 -9.79 -1.10 -5.31
CA SER A 13 -10.87 -1.01 -4.33
C SER A 13 -11.51 -2.38 -4.14
N THR A 14 -12.03 -2.61 -2.94
CA THR A 14 -12.76 -3.84 -2.64
C THR A 14 -14.16 -3.54 -2.08
N GLY A 15 -15.03 -4.53 -2.19
CA GLY A 15 -16.37 -4.51 -1.62
C GLY A 15 -17.02 -5.91 -1.61
N ILE A 16 -18.33 -5.95 -1.41
CA ILE A 16 -19.18 -7.13 -1.55
C ILE A 16 -20.46 -6.74 -2.28
N THR A 17 -20.89 -7.57 -3.23
CA THR A 17 -22.09 -7.31 -4.02
C THR A 17 -23.34 -7.75 -3.26
N GLY A 18 -24.40 -6.95 -3.32
CA GLY A 18 -25.75 -7.33 -2.84
C GLY A 18 -26.02 -7.13 -1.34
N ALA A 19 -25.01 -6.92 -0.50
CA ALA A 19 -25.20 -6.70 0.94
C ALA A 19 -25.25 -5.22 1.37
N PHE A 20 -24.68 -4.33 0.55
CA PHE A 20 -24.53 -2.89 0.85
C PHE A 20 -24.92 -2.03 -0.35
N ASP A 21 -25.06 -0.72 -0.12
CA ASP A 21 -25.46 0.23 -1.16
C ASP A 21 -24.43 0.32 -2.30
N ALA A 22 -24.74 -0.34 -3.41
CA ALA A 22 -23.90 -0.40 -4.61
C ALA A 22 -23.65 0.99 -5.22
N ARG A 23 -24.59 1.94 -5.09
CA ARG A 23 -24.43 3.29 -5.62
C ARG A 23 -23.36 4.05 -4.82
N THR A 24 -23.43 3.96 -3.49
CA THR A 24 -22.44 4.57 -2.60
C THR A 24 -21.07 3.93 -2.81
N ALA A 25 -20.98 2.60 -2.85
CA ALA A 25 -19.73 1.89 -3.12
C ALA A 25 -19.09 2.29 -4.47
N SER A 26 -19.88 2.34 -5.54
CA SER A 26 -19.41 2.75 -6.87
C SER A 26 -18.95 4.22 -6.90
N SER A 27 -19.65 5.10 -6.19
CA SER A 27 -19.24 6.50 -6.04
C SER A 27 -17.90 6.62 -5.30
N ASN A 28 -17.74 5.88 -4.20
CA ASN A 28 -16.49 5.86 -3.42
C ASN A 28 -15.32 5.38 -4.28
N PHE A 29 -15.49 4.27 -5.01
CA PHE A 29 -14.49 3.76 -5.94
C PHE A 29 -14.03 4.82 -6.96
N ARG A 30 -14.98 5.44 -7.69
CA ARG A 30 -14.63 6.43 -8.73
C ARG A 30 -13.90 7.64 -8.15
N LYS A 31 -14.39 8.18 -7.03
CA LYS A 31 -13.77 9.35 -6.37
C LYS A 31 -12.37 9.01 -5.85
N ALA A 32 -12.20 7.84 -5.24
CA ALA A 32 -10.92 7.38 -4.73
C ALA A 32 -9.90 7.16 -5.85
N GLY A 33 -10.30 6.48 -6.94
CA GLY A 33 -9.45 6.26 -8.10
C GLY A 33 -9.02 7.57 -8.77
N ALA A 34 -9.93 8.54 -8.92
CA ALA A 34 -9.60 9.86 -9.46
C ALA A 34 -8.60 10.62 -8.56
N ALA A 35 -8.82 10.63 -7.25
CA ALA A 35 -7.92 11.25 -6.29
C ALA A 35 -6.52 10.58 -6.28
N PHE A 36 -6.48 9.25 -6.37
CA PHE A 36 -5.23 8.49 -6.44
C PHE A 36 -4.44 8.81 -7.72
N LYS A 37 -5.10 8.85 -8.88
CA LYS A 37 -4.47 9.23 -10.16
C LYS A 37 -3.94 10.67 -10.14
N LYS A 38 -4.71 11.60 -9.57
CA LYS A 38 -4.26 12.99 -9.41
C LYS A 38 -3.00 13.07 -8.55
N LEU A 39 -3.01 12.40 -7.39
CA LEU A 39 -1.86 12.38 -6.49
C LEU A 39 -0.64 11.70 -7.11
N ALA A 40 -0.85 10.66 -7.93
CA ALA A 40 0.23 10.01 -8.66
C ALA A 40 0.97 10.95 -9.62
N ALA A 41 0.22 11.83 -10.31
CA ALA A 41 0.79 12.86 -11.16
C ALA A 41 1.57 13.91 -10.34
N GLU A 42 1.04 14.32 -9.19
CA GLU A 42 1.69 15.30 -8.29
C GLU A 42 2.98 14.74 -7.65
N CYS A 43 2.98 13.48 -7.22
CA CYS A 43 4.10 12.82 -6.55
C CYS A 43 5.06 12.09 -7.51
N GLY A 44 4.76 12.07 -8.81
CA GLY A 44 5.62 11.48 -9.85
C GLY A 44 5.82 9.97 -9.70
N PHE A 45 4.75 9.20 -9.48
CA PHE A 45 4.78 7.73 -9.49
C PHE A 45 3.80 7.15 -10.51
N ARG A 46 4.10 5.96 -11.03
CA ARG A 46 3.23 5.25 -11.97
C ARG A 46 2.13 4.51 -11.22
N THR A 47 0.92 4.49 -11.77
CA THR A 47 -0.21 3.75 -11.18
C THR A 47 -0.46 2.44 -11.89
N VAL A 48 -0.66 1.36 -11.13
CA VAL A 48 -1.26 0.10 -11.61
C VAL A 48 -2.61 -0.02 -10.94
N ALA A 49 -3.68 0.36 -11.65
CA ALA A 49 -5.01 0.47 -11.06
C ALA A 49 -6.06 -0.24 -11.92
N LEU A 50 -6.99 -0.92 -11.27
CA LEU A 50 -8.12 -1.56 -11.95
C LEU A 50 -9.25 -0.55 -12.24
N GLU A 51 -10.03 -0.84 -13.29
CA GLU A 51 -11.20 -0.05 -13.67
C GLU A 51 -12.48 -0.47 -12.93
N SER A 52 -12.43 -1.57 -12.18
CA SER A 52 -13.52 -2.08 -11.35
C SER A 52 -13.01 -2.50 -9.97
N PRO A 53 -13.86 -2.48 -8.93
CA PRO A 53 -13.52 -3.09 -7.64
C PRO A 53 -13.30 -4.59 -7.77
N ILE A 54 -12.50 -5.13 -6.84
CA ILE A 54 -12.27 -6.56 -6.64
C ILE A 54 -13.33 -7.06 -5.64
N TYR A 55 -13.97 -8.18 -5.96
CA TYR A 55 -14.99 -8.81 -5.12
C TYR A 55 -14.61 -10.24 -4.72
N THR A 56 -13.71 -10.87 -5.47
CA THR A 56 -13.36 -12.28 -5.30
C THR A 56 -11.86 -12.48 -5.11
N ARG A 57 -11.51 -13.59 -4.45
CA ARG A 57 -10.12 -14.00 -4.29
C ARG A 57 -9.38 -14.14 -5.62
N ARG A 58 -10.04 -14.68 -6.65
CA ARG A 58 -9.46 -14.87 -7.99
C ARG A 58 -9.09 -13.55 -8.67
N GLU A 59 -9.96 -12.55 -8.57
CA GLU A 59 -9.66 -11.20 -9.09
C GLU A 59 -8.47 -10.57 -8.37
N LEU A 60 -8.36 -10.77 -7.05
CA LEU A 60 -7.20 -10.32 -6.29
C LEU A 60 -5.92 -11.03 -6.73
N GLN A 61 -5.95 -12.35 -6.95
CA GLN A 61 -4.80 -13.10 -7.45
C GLN A 61 -4.30 -12.55 -8.78
N SER A 62 -5.20 -12.34 -9.75
CA SER A 62 -4.84 -11.73 -11.03
C SER A 62 -4.29 -10.32 -10.88
N PHE A 63 -4.80 -9.53 -9.94
CA PHE A 63 -4.23 -8.21 -9.65
C PHE A 63 -2.82 -8.30 -9.03
N MET A 64 -2.58 -9.28 -8.15
CA MET A 64 -1.26 -9.49 -7.54
C MET A 64 -0.22 -10.02 -8.54
N GLU A 65 -0.64 -10.83 -9.52
CA GLU A 65 0.15 -11.23 -10.68
C GLU A 65 0.50 -10.01 -11.55
N LEU A 66 -0.48 -9.17 -11.90
CA LEU A 66 -0.22 -7.91 -12.61
C LEU A 66 0.76 -7.03 -11.83
N CYS A 67 0.60 -6.89 -10.51
CA CYS A 67 1.53 -6.17 -9.66
C CYS A 67 2.95 -6.77 -9.68
N ALA A 68 3.07 -8.09 -9.86
CA ALA A 68 4.35 -8.76 -10.03
C ALA A 68 5.06 -8.35 -11.31
N ASP A 69 4.35 -8.46 -12.43
CA ASP A 69 4.86 -8.19 -13.77
C ASP A 69 5.26 -6.73 -13.91
N GLU A 70 4.43 -5.85 -13.37
CA GLU A 70 4.63 -4.41 -13.37
C GLU A 70 5.64 -3.91 -12.33
N ARG A 71 6.20 -4.81 -11.51
CA ARG A 71 7.16 -4.51 -10.43
C ARG A 71 6.64 -3.41 -9.48
N VAL A 72 5.40 -3.58 -9.04
CA VAL A 72 4.76 -2.67 -8.08
C VAL A 72 5.55 -2.64 -6.77
N SER A 73 5.82 -1.43 -6.30
CA SER A 73 6.65 -1.15 -5.12
C SER A 73 5.84 -1.04 -3.83
N ALA A 74 4.54 -0.75 -3.92
CA ALA A 74 3.58 -0.76 -2.80
C ALA A 74 2.15 -0.89 -3.34
N VAL A 75 1.23 -1.33 -2.49
CA VAL A 75 -0.21 -1.41 -2.83
C VAL A 75 -1.05 -0.56 -1.89
N VAL A 76 -2.00 0.17 -2.46
CA VAL A 76 -3.08 0.86 -1.74
C VAL A 76 -4.36 0.05 -1.90
N LEU A 77 -4.82 -0.52 -0.80
CA LEU A 77 -6.12 -1.17 -0.66
C LEU A 77 -7.13 -0.13 -0.22
N HIS A 78 -8.08 0.23 -1.08
CA HIS A 78 -9.20 1.11 -0.72
C HIS A 78 -10.46 0.29 -0.42
N THR A 79 -11.15 0.61 0.68
CA THR A 79 -12.42 -0.03 1.01
C THR A 79 -13.56 0.82 0.44
N ALA A 80 -14.17 0.38 -0.66
CA ALA A 80 -15.33 1.05 -1.25
C ALA A 80 -16.62 0.70 -0.50
N SER A 81 -16.69 -0.54 -0.02
CA SER A 81 -17.62 -1.05 0.99
C SER A 81 -16.96 -2.16 1.81
N PHE A 82 -17.72 -2.76 2.72
CA PHE A 82 -17.34 -4.01 3.38
C PHE A 82 -17.03 -5.10 2.35
N THR A 83 -16.11 -6.00 2.69
CA THR A 83 -15.69 -7.13 1.85
C THR A 83 -15.40 -8.37 2.69
N SER A 84 -15.08 -9.49 2.03
CA SER A 84 -14.80 -10.77 2.68
C SER A 84 -13.40 -10.84 3.29
N GLY A 85 -13.24 -11.69 4.30
CA GLY A 85 -11.93 -11.97 4.90
C GLY A 85 -10.97 -12.70 3.96
N GLU A 86 -11.49 -13.34 2.89
CA GLU A 86 -10.66 -14.00 1.88
C GLU A 86 -9.79 -13.00 1.12
N ILE A 87 -10.33 -11.83 0.78
CA ILE A 87 -9.56 -10.74 0.16
C ILE A 87 -8.43 -10.30 1.08
N GLY A 88 -8.72 -10.09 2.36
CA GLY A 88 -7.72 -9.68 3.36
C GLY A 88 -6.62 -10.72 3.53
N GLN A 89 -6.98 -12.00 3.65
CA GLN A 89 -6.03 -13.10 3.83
C GLN A 89 -5.13 -13.28 2.61
N GLU A 90 -5.70 -13.24 1.40
CA GLU A 90 -4.94 -13.40 0.17
C GLU A 90 -3.97 -12.22 -0.05
N LEU A 91 -4.41 -10.99 0.21
CA LEU A 91 -3.54 -9.82 0.08
C LEU A 91 -2.41 -9.89 1.11
N ALA A 92 -2.71 -10.22 2.36
CA ALA A 92 -1.71 -10.34 3.42
C ALA A 92 -0.69 -11.44 3.10
N TRP A 93 -1.13 -12.59 2.57
CA TRP A 93 -0.23 -13.65 2.11
C TRP A 93 0.74 -13.15 1.02
N HIS A 94 0.24 -12.54 -0.05
CA HIS A 94 1.09 -11.99 -1.11
C HIS A 94 2.01 -10.88 -0.61
N ALA A 95 1.52 -10.03 0.29
CA ALA A 95 2.30 -8.95 0.87
C ALA A 95 3.46 -9.47 1.73
N GLY A 96 3.21 -10.48 2.56
CA GLY A 96 4.24 -11.14 3.37
C GLY A 96 5.31 -11.82 2.51
N GLN A 97 4.91 -12.62 1.52
CA GLN A 97 5.84 -13.36 0.64
C GLN A 97 6.82 -12.45 -0.11
N ARG A 98 6.41 -11.21 -0.41
CA ARG A 98 7.20 -10.27 -1.23
C ARG A 98 7.72 -9.08 -0.44
N SER A 99 7.46 -9.04 0.87
CA SER A 99 7.69 -7.86 1.71
C SER A 99 7.12 -6.58 1.09
N LEU A 100 5.92 -6.68 0.49
CA LEU A 100 5.27 -5.60 -0.24
C LEU A 100 4.54 -4.67 0.74
N PRO A 101 4.90 -3.38 0.83
CA PRO A 101 4.20 -2.45 1.70
C PRO A 101 2.75 -2.28 1.27
N VAL A 102 1.83 -2.32 2.24
CA VAL A 102 0.40 -2.11 2.04
C VAL A 102 -0.08 -0.89 2.82
N LEU A 103 -0.84 -0.02 2.16
CA LEU A 103 -1.62 1.04 2.78
C LEU A 103 -3.11 0.70 2.69
N ILE A 104 -3.76 0.56 3.84
CA ILE A 104 -5.22 0.40 3.93
C ILE A 104 -5.86 1.78 3.98
N TRP A 105 -6.74 2.07 3.03
CA TRP A 105 -7.45 3.34 2.93
C TRP A 105 -8.96 3.14 3.12
N GLY A 106 -9.46 3.56 4.28
CA GLY A 106 -10.89 3.67 4.53
C GLY A 106 -11.44 5.08 4.28
N VAL A 107 -12.69 5.15 3.80
CA VAL A 107 -13.40 6.42 3.59
C VAL A 107 -14.58 6.57 4.57
N PRO A 108 -14.83 7.79 5.08
CA PRO A 108 -15.99 8.08 5.92
C PRO A 108 -17.31 7.75 5.22
N GLU A 109 -18.26 7.24 6.00
CA GLU A 109 -19.65 7.07 5.59
C GLU A 109 -20.57 7.88 6.52
N ARG A 110 -21.82 8.12 6.10
CA ARG A 110 -22.78 8.89 6.91
C ARG A 110 -23.03 8.19 8.24
N ALA A 111 -22.91 8.92 9.34
CA ALA A 111 -23.32 8.46 10.66
C ALA A 111 -24.84 8.58 10.84
N GLY A 112 -25.46 7.58 11.48
CA GLY A 112 -26.89 7.56 11.78
C GLY A 112 -27.76 6.97 10.65
N GLY A 113 -28.79 6.23 11.06
CA GLY A 113 -29.67 5.48 10.16
C GLY A 113 -29.06 4.16 9.67
N PRO A 114 -29.59 3.60 8.56
CA PRO A 114 -29.08 2.36 7.97
C PRO A 114 -27.61 2.51 7.56
N LEU A 115 -26.82 1.49 7.87
CA LEU A 115 -25.39 1.43 7.57
C LEU A 115 -25.18 1.23 6.07
N PRO A 116 -24.66 2.23 5.32
CA PRO A 116 -24.70 2.18 3.87
C PRO A 116 -23.65 1.24 3.28
N VAL A 117 -22.42 1.25 3.80
CA VAL A 117 -21.30 0.48 3.23
C VAL A 117 -20.39 -0.19 4.26
N ASN A 118 -20.55 0.09 5.55
CA ASN A 118 -19.82 -0.53 6.67
C ASN A 118 -18.29 -0.45 6.53
N ASN A 119 -17.80 0.74 6.21
CA ASN A 119 -16.45 0.96 5.74
C ASN A 119 -15.41 1.04 6.85
N LEU A 120 -15.77 1.64 7.99
CA LEU A 120 -14.87 1.71 9.15
C LEU A 120 -14.62 0.31 9.71
N CYS A 121 -15.66 -0.52 9.78
CA CYS A 121 -15.53 -1.92 10.14
C CYS A 121 -14.63 -2.65 9.14
N CYS A 122 -14.84 -2.45 7.83
CA CYS A 122 -14.02 -3.08 6.80
C CYS A 122 -12.52 -2.75 6.93
N ALA A 123 -12.18 -1.47 7.13
CA ALA A 123 -10.78 -1.06 7.29
C ALA A 123 -10.14 -1.69 8.54
N ASN A 124 -10.86 -1.73 9.67
CA ASN A 124 -10.38 -2.38 10.89
C ASN A 124 -10.30 -3.90 10.76
N PHE A 125 -11.25 -4.52 10.05
CA PHE A 125 -11.25 -5.94 9.77
C PHE A 125 -10.03 -6.35 8.95
N MET A 126 -9.69 -5.58 7.92
CA MET A 126 -8.47 -5.76 7.13
C MET A 126 -7.21 -5.59 7.97
N ALA A 127 -7.15 -4.51 8.77
CA ALA A 127 -6.05 -4.24 9.67
C ALA A 127 -5.81 -5.39 10.68
N SER A 128 -6.89 -5.98 11.21
CA SER A 128 -6.85 -7.13 12.11
C SER A 128 -6.27 -8.37 11.44
N ILE A 129 -6.67 -8.68 10.19
CA ILE A 129 -6.12 -9.81 9.43
C ILE A 129 -4.61 -9.64 9.20
N PHE A 130 -4.18 -8.45 8.78
CA PHE A 130 -2.76 -8.16 8.58
C PHE A 130 -1.96 -8.30 9.86
N HIS A 131 -2.49 -7.78 10.97
CA HIS A 131 -1.88 -7.90 12.29
C HIS A 131 -1.73 -9.37 12.71
N ALA A 132 -2.80 -10.17 12.56
CA ALA A 132 -2.79 -11.59 12.90
C ALA A 132 -1.80 -12.40 12.06
N GLN A 133 -1.51 -11.98 10.81
CA GLN A 133 -0.51 -12.61 9.94
C GLN A 133 0.91 -12.05 10.11
N GLY A 134 1.12 -11.08 11.02
CA GLY A 134 2.43 -10.44 11.21
C GLY A 134 2.90 -9.62 10.01
N VAL A 135 1.99 -9.20 9.13
CA VAL A 135 2.31 -8.41 7.92
C VAL A 135 2.23 -6.92 8.26
N PRO A 136 3.31 -6.14 8.09
CA PRO A 136 3.28 -4.71 8.37
C PRO A 136 2.41 -3.97 7.36
N TYR A 137 1.62 -3.00 7.85
CA TYR A 137 0.77 -2.15 7.03
C TYR A 137 0.75 -0.72 7.58
N LYS A 138 0.45 0.24 6.72
CA LYS A 138 -0.01 1.58 7.10
C LYS A 138 -1.52 1.65 6.90
N TRP A 139 -2.17 2.60 7.56
CA TRP A 139 -3.57 2.87 7.31
C TRP A 139 -3.83 4.37 7.23
N ALA A 140 -4.88 4.76 6.51
CA ALA A 140 -5.38 6.12 6.44
C ALA A 140 -6.91 6.11 6.41
N TRP A 141 -7.51 7.09 7.09
CA TRP A 141 -8.96 7.25 7.15
C TRP A 141 -9.35 8.65 6.72
N GLY A 142 -10.04 8.79 5.59
CA GLY A 142 -10.44 10.11 5.11
C GLY A 142 -11.06 10.06 3.72
N ALA A 143 -11.78 11.11 3.37
CA ALA A 143 -12.39 11.24 2.05
C ALA A 143 -11.31 11.36 0.96
N PRO A 144 -11.62 11.02 -0.30
CA PRO A 144 -10.73 11.29 -1.43
C PRO A 144 -10.28 12.75 -1.49
N GLY A 145 -8.96 12.96 -1.51
CA GLY A 145 -8.35 14.31 -1.49
C GLY A 145 -8.15 14.91 -0.10
N ALA A 146 -8.52 14.22 0.99
CA ALA A 146 -8.22 14.67 2.34
C ALA A 146 -6.70 14.68 2.59
N ALA A 147 -6.20 15.74 3.24
CA ALA A 147 -4.76 15.96 3.42
C ALA A 147 -4.05 14.80 4.12
N ASN A 148 -4.70 14.16 5.10
CA ASN A 148 -4.15 13.02 5.81
C ASN A 148 -4.01 11.76 4.93
N VAL A 149 -4.96 11.52 4.01
CA VAL A 149 -4.89 10.42 3.04
C VAL A 149 -3.83 10.70 1.99
N CYS A 150 -3.81 11.92 1.43
CA CYS A 150 -2.81 12.34 0.46
C CYS A 150 -1.39 12.26 1.06
N GLY A 151 -1.21 12.73 2.29
CA GLY A 151 0.05 12.61 3.03
C GLY A 151 0.46 11.15 3.23
N ALA A 152 -0.45 10.28 3.66
CA ALA A 152 -0.13 8.86 3.87
C ALA A 152 0.30 8.13 2.59
N ILE A 153 -0.31 8.44 1.44
CA ILE A 153 0.08 7.90 0.13
C ILE A 153 1.41 8.50 -0.33
N ALA A 154 1.60 9.81 -0.19
CA ALA A 154 2.85 10.49 -0.54
C ALA A 154 4.04 9.98 0.28
N ASP A 155 3.86 9.79 1.60
CA ASP A 155 4.86 9.21 2.49
C ASP A 155 5.19 7.78 2.08
N THR A 156 4.18 6.99 1.71
CA THR A 156 4.38 5.63 1.20
C THR A 156 5.20 5.66 -0.09
N ALA A 157 4.90 6.57 -1.02
CA ALA A 157 5.66 6.76 -2.26
C ALA A 157 7.10 7.19 -1.98
N ALA A 158 7.33 8.14 -1.07
CA ALA A 158 8.68 8.57 -0.69
C ALA A 158 9.48 7.42 -0.05
N ALA A 159 8.87 6.65 0.85
CA ALA A 159 9.51 5.53 1.50
C ALA A 159 9.94 4.45 0.51
N VAL A 160 9.06 4.03 -0.41
CA VAL A 160 9.41 3.00 -1.40
C VAL A 160 10.40 3.50 -2.44
N ARG A 161 10.40 4.80 -2.75
CA ARG A 161 11.43 5.43 -3.60
C ARG A 161 12.80 5.37 -2.92
N GLY A 162 12.86 5.67 -1.63
CA GLY A 162 14.08 5.52 -0.83
C GLY A 162 14.59 4.08 -0.82
N MET A 163 13.69 3.10 -0.56
CA MET A 163 14.04 1.68 -0.60
C MET A 163 14.53 1.23 -1.99
N ALA A 164 13.91 1.73 -3.06
CA ALA A 164 14.33 1.45 -4.43
C ALA A 164 15.70 2.05 -4.76
N ALA A 165 16.01 3.24 -4.23
CA ALA A 165 17.32 3.88 -4.40
C ALA A 165 18.44 3.17 -3.62
N LEU A 166 18.13 2.58 -2.46
CA LEU A 166 19.07 1.79 -1.68
C LEU A 166 19.33 0.41 -2.30
N ARG A 167 18.31 -0.21 -2.90
CA ARG A 167 18.44 -1.55 -3.47
C ARG A 167 19.48 -1.58 -4.60
N GLY A 168 20.58 -2.29 -4.37
CA GLY A 168 21.71 -2.38 -5.30
C GLY A 168 22.65 -1.17 -5.27
N ALA A 169 22.48 -0.24 -4.32
CA ALA A 169 23.47 0.80 -4.08
C ALA A 169 24.78 0.18 -3.56
N VAL A 170 25.91 0.86 -3.82
CA VAL A 170 27.22 0.44 -3.34
C VAL A 170 27.71 1.45 -2.31
N ILE A 171 28.07 0.98 -1.12
CA ILE A 171 28.70 1.82 -0.09
C ILE A 171 30.21 1.67 -0.21
N GLY A 172 30.91 2.76 -0.54
CA GLY A 172 32.37 2.84 -0.47
C GLY A 172 32.81 3.24 0.93
N VAL A 173 33.56 2.37 1.60
CA VAL A 173 34.15 2.65 2.92
C VAL A 173 35.60 3.11 2.72
N VAL A 174 35.93 4.32 3.18
CA VAL A 174 37.29 4.88 3.10
C VAL A 174 37.88 4.98 4.51
N GLY A 175 39.07 4.41 4.68
CA GLY A 175 39.69 4.21 5.99
C GLY A 175 39.42 2.81 6.55
N SER A 176 40.06 2.49 7.69
CA SER A 176 39.97 1.16 8.29
C SER A 176 39.33 1.21 9.69
N GLY A 177 38.19 0.53 9.84
CA GLY A 177 37.60 0.20 11.13
C GLY A 177 36.96 1.35 11.90
N ARG A 178 36.14 1.00 12.89
CA ARG A 178 35.47 1.97 13.77
C ARG A 178 36.48 2.89 14.46
N VAL A 179 36.06 4.12 14.73
CA VAL A 179 36.76 4.97 15.70
C VAL A 179 36.67 4.31 17.09
N PRO A 180 37.78 4.18 17.85
CA PRO A 180 37.72 3.65 19.21
C PRO A 180 36.70 4.40 20.08
N GLY A 181 35.85 3.66 20.79
CA GLY A 181 34.74 4.21 21.59
C GLY A 181 33.41 4.39 20.84
N PHE A 182 33.39 4.30 19.51
CA PHE A 182 32.17 4.47 18.69
C PHE A 182 31.58 3.12 18.29
N TYR A 183 30.93 2.45 19.23
CA TYR A 183 30.38 1.09 19.04
C TYR A 183 29.22 1.04 18.03
N GLY A 184 28.45 2.12 17.90
CA GLY A 184 27.36 2.21 16.91
C GLY A 184 27.81 2.52 15.48
N SER A 185 29.09 2.82 15.26
CA SER A 185 29.65 3.11 13.93
C SER A 185 30.22 1.88 13.23
N ASN A 186 30.03 0.69 13.81
CA ASN A 186 30.37 -0.55 13.13
C ASN A 186 29.28 -0.89 12.10
N PHE A 187 29.68 -1.43 10.95
CA PHE A 187 28.73 -1.88 9.93
C PHE A 187 28.62 -3.41 9.94
N ASP A 188 27.41 -3.91 9.70
CA ASP A 188 27.14 -5.32 9.45
C ASP A 188 26.66 -5.45 8.00
N GLU A 189 27.54 -5.91 7.12
CA GLU A 189 27.26 -6.03 5.68
C GLU A 189 26.11 -7.00 5.43
N THR A 190 26.01 -8.07 6.22
CA THR A 190 24.99 -9.10 6.03
C THR A 190 23.62 -8.56 6.43
N ALA A 191 23.55 -7.81 7.53
CA ALA A 191 22.32 -7.15 7.95
C ALA A 191 21.89 -6.04 6.96
N ILE A 192 22.83 -5.26 6.44
CA ILE A 192 22.56 -4.22 5.45
C ILE A 192 22.07 -4.83 4.14
N LYS A 193 22.75 -5.88 3.63
CA LYS A 193 22.40 -6.55 2.39
C LYS A 193 21.03 -7.21 2.46
N SER A 194 20.75 -7.94 3.54
CA SER A 194 19.48 -8.63 3.73
C SER A 194 18.30 -7.67 3.90
N ARG A 195 18.49 -6.52 4.55
CA ARG A 195 17.39 -5.58 4.86
C ARG A 195 17.14 -4.54 3.77
N PHE A 196 18.20 -4.01 3.15
CA PHE A 196 18.10 -2.91 2.20
C PHE A 196 18.52 -3.29 0.78
N GLY A 197 19.20 -4.42 0.59
CA GLY A 197 19.69 -4.86 -0.72
C GLY A 197 20.92 -4.09 -1.22
N VAL A 198 21.50 -3.24 -0.38
CA VAL A 198 22.78 -2.52 -0.58
C VAL A 198 23.90 -3.55 -0.56
#